data_AF-A0A2V5N2K9-F1
#
_entry.id   AF-A0A2V5N2K9-F1
#
_cell.length_a   1.000
_cell.length_b   1.000
_cell.length_c   1.000
_cell.angle_alpha   90.00
_cell.angle_beta   90.00
_cell.angle_gamma   90.00
#
_symmetry.space_group_name_H-M   'P 1'
#
loop_
_entity.id
_entity.type
_entity.pdbx_description
1 polymer ?
#
loop_
_entity_poly.entity_id
_entity_poly.type
_entity_poly.pdbx_seq_one_letter_code
_entity_poly.pdbx_strand_id
1 'polypeptide(L)'
;MDPSPFHERDLDDDAEEFIVGWAREFPRRDPVSLIVHVNQLPPAHGDAEHLLETAVHNYFTYRANLNRLDFRHLLKQGRTSLIIGLAFLAACTLTSQLLRRQAGTLPIVLREGLIIAGWVAMWRPMEIFLYEWWPLLRTGQLYEKLSRMRVEVRKTNRQ
;
A
#
# COMPACT_ATOMS: atom_id res chain seq x y z
N MET A 1 3.75 -32.03 5.92
CA MET A 1 2.48 -31.32 5.69
C MET A 1 2.29 -30.42 6.88
N ASP A 2 2.74 -29.18 6.74
CA ASP A 2 2.70 -28.17 7.80
C ASP A 2 1.32 -27.50 7.73
N PRO A 3 0.47 -27.61 8.77
CA PRO A 3 -0.85 -27.02 8.74
C PRO A 3 -0.69 -25.50 8.78
N SER A 4 -0.94 -24.86 7.65
CA SER A 4 -0.90 -23.42 7.52
C SER A 4 -1.90 -22.80 8.51
N PRO A 5 -1.51 -21.78 9.31
CA PRO A 5 -2.32 -21.24 10.39
C PRO A 5 -3.30 -20.18 9.86
N PHE A 6 -4.00 -20.48 8.77
CA PHE A 6 -5.09 -19.64 8.29
C PHE A 6 -6.23 -19.78 9.29
N HIS A 7 -6.36 -18.77 10.15
CA HIS A 7 -7.41 -18.71 11.16
C HIS A 7 -8.78 -18.63 10.47
N GLU A 8 -9.72 -19.42 10.95
CA GLU A 8 -11.16 -19.43 10.58
C GLU A 8 -11.91 -18.13 10.96
N ARG A 9 -11.24 -16.96 10.88
CA ARG A 9 -11.75 -15.63 11.23
C ARG A 9 -11.46 -14.57 10.18
N ASP A 10 -11.00 -14.95 8.99
CA ASP A 10 -10.83 -14.02 7.88
C ASP A 10 -12.16 -13.87 7.12
N LEU A 11 -12.44 -12.63 6.71
CA LEU A 11 -13.51 -12.34 5.76
C LEU A 11 -13.19 -13.08 4.46
N ASP A 12 -14.19 -13.70 3.85
CA ASP A 12 -14.05 -14.35 2.54
C ASP A 12 -13.49 -13.36 1.50
N ASP A 13 -12.55 -13.81 0.67
CA ASP A 13 -11.86 -12.95 -0.32
C ASP A 13 -12.86 -12.29 -1.29
N ASP A 14 -13.92 -13.00 -1.70
CA ASP A 14 -14.96 -12.46 -2.57
C ASP A 14 -15.76 -11.35 -1.86
N ALA A 15 -15.99 -11.52 -0.55
CA ALA A 15 -16.65 -10.53 0.27
C ALA A 15 -15.77 -9.29 0.52
N GLU A 16 -14.45 -9.47 0.72
CA GLU A 16 -13.51 -8.34 0.78
C GLU A 16 -13.53 -7.57 -0.54
N GLU A 17 -13.37 -8.25 -1.68
CA GLU A 17 -13.34 -7.61 -2.99
C GLU A 17 -14.64 -6.85 -3.27
N PHE A 18 -15.80 -7.43 -2.94
CA PHE A 18 -17.10 -6.77 -3.10
C PHE A 18 -17.20 -5.51 -2.22
N ILE A 19 -16.89 -5.60 -0.93
CA ILE A 19 -16.99 -4.47 0.02
C ILE A 19 -16.02 -3.36 -0.38
N VAL A 20 -14.77 -3.71 -0.71
CA VAL A 20 -13.73 -2.78 -1.14
C VAL A 20 -14.10 -2.13 -2.47
N GLY A 21 -14.59 -2.92 -3.43
CA GLY A 21 -15.05 -2.46 -4.73
C GLY A 21 -16.15 -1.41 -4.59
N TRP A 22 -17.19 -1.73 -3.81
CA TRP A 22 -18.30 -0.81 -3.55
C TRP A 22 -17.84 0.45 -2.82
N ALA A 23 -17.01 0.31 -1.78
CA ALA A 23 -16.52 1.45 -1.00
C ALA A 23 -15.62 2.41 -1.81
N ARG A 24 -15.00 1.96 -2.91
CA ARG A 24 -14.22 2.81 -3.84
C ARG A 24 -15.09 3.74 -4.68
N GLU A 25 -16.36 3.41 -4.88
CA GLU A 25 -17.30 4.24 -5.64
C GLU A 25 -17.69 5.51 -4.87
N PHE A 26 -17.53 5.52 -3.54
CA PHE A 26 -17.86 6.64 -2.66
C PHE A 26 -16.65 7.53 -2.35
N PRO A 27 -16.89 8.82 -2.04
CA PRO A 27 -15.83 9.69 -1.55
C PRO A 27 -15.13 9.12 -0.32
N ARG A 28 -13.80 9.31 -0.26
CA ARG A 28 -12.92 8.73 0.76
C ARG A 28 -13.23 9.17 2.19
N ARG A 29 -13.88 10.33 2.35
CA ARG A 29 -14.18 10.93 3.65
C ARG A 29 -15.59 10.62 4.14
N ASP A 30 -16.45 10.13 3.26
CA ASP A 30 -17.84 9.88 3.62
C ASP A 30 -17.90 8.57 4.40
N PRO A 31 -18.56 8.54 5.57
CA PRO A 31 -18.76 7.31 6.31
C PRO A 31 -19.58 6.35 5.45
N VAL A 32 -19.23 5.06 5.53
CA VAL A 32 -19.99 3.98 4.91
C VAL A 32 -20.59 3.10 6.00
N SER A 33 -21.67 2.41 5.66
CA SER A 33 -22.32 1.42 6.51
C SER A 33 -22.54 0.14 5.71
N LEU A 34 -22.19 -1.01 6.27
CA LEU A 34 -22.41 -2.31 5.67
C LEU A 34 -23.70 -2.91 6.21
N ILE A 35 -24.63 -3.26 5.32
CA ILE A 35 -25.87 -3.95 5.68
C ILE A 35 -25.77 -5.39 5.21
N VAL A 36 -25.73 -6.33 6.14
CA VAL A 36 -25.64 -7.77 5.87
C VAL A 36 -27.03 -8.39 5.96
N HIS A 37 -27.51 -8.94 4.84
CA HIS A 37 -28.80 -9.59 4.77
C HIS A 37 -28.69 -11.09 5.05
N VAL A 38 -29.30 -11.57 6.13
CA VAL A 38 -29.29 -12.99 6.52
C VAL A 38 -30.69 -13.61 6.40
N ASN A 39 -30.78 -14.85 5.92
CA ASN A 39 -32.04 -15.59 5.77
C ASN A 39 -32.59 -16.08 7.12
N GLN A 40 -31.70 -16.39 8.06
CA GLN A 40 -32.04 -16.80 9.41
C GLN A 40 -31.19 -15.97 10.38
N LEU A 41 -31.83 -15.22 11.27
CA LEU A 41 -31.11 -14.71 12.44
C LEU A 41 -30.82 -15.91 13.35
N PRO A 42 -29.57 -16.10 13.81
CA PRO A 42 -29.28 -17.07 14.86
C PRO A 42 -30.23 -16.86 16.05
N PRO A 43 -30.78 -17.93 16.64
CA PRO A 43 -31.74 -17.82 17.74
C PRO A 43 -31.00 -17.52 19.06
N ALA A 44 -30.31 -16.38 19.15
CA ALA A 44 -29.83 -15.80 20.40
C ALA A 44 -29.22 -14.40 20.17
N HIS A 45 -29.91 -13.39 20.69
CA HIS A 45 -29.39 -12.17 21.34
C HIS A 45 -28.58 -11.17 20.48
N GLY A 46 -28.74 -9.88 20.80
CA GLY A 46 -28.12 -8.73 20.10
C GLY A 46 -26.59 -8.68 20.05
N ASP A 47 -25.91 -9.76 20.42
CA ASP A 47 -24.45 -9.91 20.35
C ASP A 47 -23.98 -10.32 18.95
N ALA A 48 -24.83 -10.92 18.11
CA ALA A 48 -24.42 -11.36 16.77
C ALA A 48 -24.01 -10.17 15.86
N GLU A 49 -24.72 -9.06 15.95
CA GLU A 49 -24.38 -7.81 15.23
C GLU A 49 -23.06 -7.24 15.74
N HIS A 50 -22.88 -7.15 17.06
CA HIS A 50 -21.68 -6.63 17.68
C HIS A 50 -20.45 -7.51 17.43
N LEU A 51 -20.61 -8.84 17.42
CA LEU A 51 -19.56 -9.80 17.09
C LEU A 51 -19.13 -9.69 15.63
N LEU A 52 -20.10 -9.55 14.70
CA LEU A 52 -19.82 -9.35 13.29
C LEU A 52 -19.14 -8.00 13.04
N GLU A 53 -19.63 -6.92 13.65
CA GLU A 53 -19.04 -5.59 13.59
C GLU A 53 -17.58 -5.63 14.08
N THR A 54 -17.35 -6.22 15.26
CA THR A 54 -16.00 -6.36 15.83
C THR A 54 -15.09 -7.19 14.92
N ALA A 55 -15.59 -8.27 14.30
CA ALA A 55 -14.81 -9.09 13.38
C ALA A 55 -14.40 -8.29 12.13
N VAL A 56 -15.35 -7.57 11.51
CA VAL A 56 -15.11 -6.72 10.34
C VAL A 56 -14.12 -5.58 10.67
N HIS A 57 -14.29 -4.91 11.81
CA HIS A 57 -13.38 -3.86 12.27
C HIS A 57 -11.96 -4.38 12.49
N ASN A 58 -11.82 -5.53 13.16
CA ASN A 58 -10.52 -6.15 13.41
C ASN A 58 -9.82 -6.54 12.10
N TYR A 59 -10.56 -7.13 11.16
CA TYR A 59 -10.05 -7.51 9.85
C TYR A 59 -9.53 -6.29 9.06
N PHE A 60 -10.35 -5.25 8.90
CA PHE A 60 -9.92 -4.05 8.17
C PHE A 60 -8.84 -3.25 8.90
N THR A 61 -8.82 -3.26 10.24
CA THR A 61 -7.71 -2.69 11.03
C THR A 61 -6.40 -3.44 10.77
N TYR A 62 -6.46 -4.77 10.71
CA TYR A 62 -5.31 -5.59 10.37
C TYR A 62 -4.81 -5.30 8.94
N ARG A 63 -5.72 -5.24 7.96
CA ARG A 63 -5.39 -4.87 6.56
C ARG A 63 -4.80 -3.45 6.45
N ALA A 64 -5.33 -2.48 7.20
CA ALA A 64 -4.78 -1.13 7.26
C ALA A 64 -3.34 -1.12 7.82
N ASN A 65 -3.08 -1.93 8.86
CA ASN A 65 -1.74 -2.09 9.43
C ASN A 65 -0.75 -2.75 8.47
N LEU A 66 -1.16 -3.79 7.72
CA LEU A 66 -0.35 -4.41 6.68
C LEU A 66 0.01 -3.40 5.58
N ASN A 67 -0.97 -2.67 5.06
CA ASN A 67 -0.73 -1.64 4.05
C ASN A 67 0.22 -0.54 4.56
N ARG A 68 0.17 -0.21 5.85
CA ARG A 68 1.11 0.73 6.49
C ARG A 68 2.53 0.16 6.59
N LEU A 69 2.70 -1.15 6.77
CA LEU A 69 4.00 -1.81 6.69
C LEU A 69 4.55 -1.78 5.26
N ASP A 70 3.72 -2.09 4.27
CA ASP A 70 4.10 -2.04 2.84
C ASP A 70 4.51 -0.62 2.43
N PHE A 71 3.77 0.38 2.88
CA PHE A 71 4.10 1.78 2.65
C PHE A 71 5.48 2.15 3.22
N ARG A 72 5.79 1.71 4.45
CA ARG A 72 7.11 1.91 5.05
C ARG A 72 8.20 1.17 4.28
N HIS A 73 7.92 -0.02 3.77
CA HIS A 73 8.87 -0.78 2.97
C HIS A 73 9.20 -0.06 1.66
N LEU A 74 8.17 0.43 0.97
CA LEU A 74 8.30 1.23 -0.26
C LEU A 74 9.11 2.50 -0.03
N LEU A 75 8.85 3.24 1.05
CA LEU A 75 9.66 4.41 1.42
C LEU A 75 11.12 4.06 1.73
N LYS A 76 11.36 2.93 2.39
CA LYS A 76 12.72 2.46 2.67
C LYS A 76 13.46 2.11 1.37
N GLN A 77 12.79 1.44 0.43
CA GLN A 77 13.33 1.16 -0.91
C GLN A 77 13.62 2.45 -1.68
N GLY A 78 12.68 3.40 -1.69
CA GLY A 78 12.87 4.73 -2.26
C GLY A 78 14.10 5.45 -1.68
N ARG A 79 14.30 5.43 -0.36
CA ARG A 79 15.49 6.00 0.29
C ARG A 79 16.79 5.30 -0.12
N THR A 80 16.79 3.97 -0.20
CA THR A 80 17.98 3.22 -0.66
C THR A 80 18.34 3.60 -2.10
N SER A 81 17.34 3.69 -2.98
CA SER A 81 17.56 4.12 -4.36
C SER A 81 18.13 5.55 -4.46
N LEU A 82 17.66 6.46 -3.60
CA LEU A 82 18.18 7.82 -3.49
C LEU A 82 19.64 7.83 -3.03
N ILE A 83 20.01 7.02 -2.04
CA ILE A 83 21.39 6.90 -1.56
C ILE A 83 22.30 6.38 -2.68
N ILE A 84 21.86 5.37 -3.42
CA ILE A 84 22.63 4.82 -4.55
C ILE A 84 22.83 5.90 -5.62
N GLY A 85 21.78 6.64 -5.98
CA GLY A 85 21.88 7.76 -6.92
C GLY A 85 22.83 8.87 -6.44
N LEU A 86 22.77 9.23 -5.15
CA LEU A 86 23.66 10.23 -4.55
C LEU A 86 25.11 9.75 -4.50
N ALA A 87 25.35 8.49 -4.14
CA ALA A 87 26.68 7.89 -4.11
C ALA A 87 27.29 7.84 -5.52
N PHE A 88 26.48 7.52 -6.52
CA PHE A 88 26.88 7.58 -7.92
C PHE A 88 27.27 9.01 -8.32
N LEU A 89 26.40 10.00 -8.09
CA LEU A 89 26.69 11.42 -8.35
C LEU A 89 27.96 11.91 -7.64
N ALA A 90 28.17 11.50 -6.39
CA ALA A 90 29.37 11.83 -5.63
C ALA A 90 30.63 11.23 -6.26
N ALA A 91 30.61 9.94 -6.60
CA ALA A 91 31.72 9.27 -7.28
C ALA A 91 32.05 9.96 -8.62
N CYS A 92 31.02 10.28 -9.38
CA CYS A 92 31.10 10.99 -10.66
C CYS A 92 31.76 12.37 -10.53
N THR A 93 31.34 13.14 -9.52
CA THR A 93 31.90 14.46 -9.23
C THR A 93 33.36 14.37 -8.79
N LEU A 94 33.70 13.40 -7.94
CA LEU A 94 35.07 13.14 -7.49
C LEU A 94 35.99 12.75 -8.65
N THR A 95 35.55 11.85 -9.53
CA THR A 95 36.30 11.46 -10.73
C THR A 95 36.51 12.64 -11.68
N SER A 96 35.49 13.49 -11.88
CA SER A 96 35.60 14.70 -12.71
C SER A 96 36.62 15.70 -12.14
N GLN A 97 36.65 15.89 -10.81
CA GLN A 97 37.64 16.75 -10.17
C GLN A 97 39.07 16.21 -10.27
N LEU A 98 39.25 14.88 -10.18
CA LEU A 98 40.55 14.23 -10.38
C LEU A 98 41.03 14.35 -11.84
N LEU A 99 40.15 14.11 -12.82
CA LEU A 99 40.49 14.20 -14.24
C LEU A 99 40.69 15.64 -14.71
N ARG A 100 40.07 16.65 -14.07
CA ARG A 100 40.33 18.07 -14.36
C ARG A 100 41.80 18.46 -14.18
N ARG A 101 42.57 17.68 -13.40
CA ARG A 101 44.03 17.87 -13.24
C ARG A 101 44.85 17.25 -14.39
N GLN A 102 44.24 16.50 -15.31
CA GLN A 102 44.90 15.84 -16.43
C GLN A 102 44.34 16.36 -17.77
N ALA A 103 45.21 16.80 -18.68
CA ALA A 103 44.82 17.22 -20.03
C ALA A 103 44.69 16.00 -20.96
N GLY A 104 43.47 15.69 -21.44
CA GLY A 104 43.24 14.59 -22.38
C GLY A 104 41.77 14.47 -22.84
N THR A 105 41.48 13.57 -23.79
CA THR A 105 40.16 13.32 -24.42
C THR A 105 39.27 12.32 -23.65
N LEU A 106 39.84 11.54 -22.74
CA LEU A 106 39.15 10.64 -21.79
C LEU A 106 38.03 11.29 -20.94
N PRO A 107 38.12 12.56 -20.49
CA PRO A 107 37.07 13.22 -19.70
C PRO A 107 35.72 13.35 -20.42
N ILE A 108 35.71 13.38 -21.77
CA ILE A 108 34.48 13.58 -22.56
C ILE A 108 33.62 12.30 -22.54
N VAL A 109 34.22 11.14 -22.81
CA VAL A 109 33.52 9.85 -22.82
C VAL A 109 33.01 9.48 -21.42
N LEU A 110 33.83 9.73 -20.39
CA LEU A 110 33.43 9.54 -18.99
C LEU A 110 32.26 10.46 -18.61
N ARG A 111 32.26 11.71 -19.08
CA ARG A 111 31.17 12.67 -18.83
C ARG A 111 29.85 12.22 -19.44
N GLU A 112 29.85 11.68 -20.66
CA GLU A 112 28.63 11.17 -21.30
C GLU A 112 28.10 9.92 -20.60
N GLY A 113 28.98 8.97 -20.25
CA GLY A 113 28.59 7.79 -19.46
C GLY A 113 28.01 8.15 -18.10
N LEU A 114 28.56 9.20 -17.46
CA LEU A 114 28.06 9.79 -16.22
C LEU A 114 26.62 10.32 -16.33
N ILE A 115 26.32 11.02 -17.42
CA ILE A 115 24.99 11.60 -17.65
C ILE A 115 23.96 10.48 -17.85
N ILE A 116 24.31 9.47 -18.66
CA ILE A 116 23.45 8.31 -18.91
C ILE A 116 23.21 7.53 -17.62
N ALA A 117 24.27 7.21 -16.89
CA ALA A 117 24.16 6.45 -15.64
C ALA A 117 23.51 7.27 -14.51
N GLY A 118 23.71 8.58 -14.46
CA GLY A 118 22.99 9.47 -13.54
C GLY A 118 21.50 9.48 -13.81
N TRP A 119 21.10 9.56 -15.08
CA TRP A 119 19.70 9.44 -15.50
C TRP A 119 19.10 8.06 -15.18
N VAL A 120 19.84 6.98 -15.48
CA VAL A 120 19.46 5.59 -15.16
C VAL A 120 19.49 5.29 -13.64
N ALA A 121 20.19 6.09 -12.84
CA ALA A 121 20.09 6.02 -11.39
C ALA A 121 18.88 6.81 -10.86
N MET A 122 18.46 7.88 -11.56
CA MET A 122 17.39 8.78 -11.11
C MET A 122 15.98 8.32 -11.46
N TRP A 123 15.76 7.45 -12.45
CA TRP A 123 14.39 7.03 -12.83
C TRP A 123 13.68 6.24 -11.71
N ARG A 124 14.32 5.23 -11.11
CA ARG A 124 13.69 4.37 -10.09
C ARG A 124 13.30 5.13 -8.81
N PRO A 125 14.16 6.00 -8.23
CA PRO A 125 13.74 6.86 -7.12
C PRO A 125 12.56 7.76 -7.51
N MET A 126 12.63 8.40 -8.68
CA MET A 126 11.59 9.31 -9.14
C MET A 126 10.26 8.59 -9.32
N GLU A 127 10.26 7.42 -9.93
CA GLU A 127 9.08 6.56 -10.10
C GLU A 127 8.43 6.19 -8.76
N ILE A 128 9.24 5.72 -7.80
CA ILE A 128 8.76 5.35 -6.46
C ILE A 128 8.11 6.56 -5.76
N PHE A 129 8.77 7.72 -5.81
CA PHE A 129 8.31 8.95 -5.16
C PHE A 129 7.21 9.70 -5.91
N LEU A 130 7.00 9.44 -7.20
CA LEU A 130 5.93 10.10 -7.97
C LEU A 130 4.67 9.24 -8.05
N TYR A 131 4.82 7.94 -8.29
CA TYR A 131 3.69 7.08 -8.65
C TYR A 131 3.42 5.96 -7.65
N GLU A 132 4.44 5.29 -7.11
CA GLU A 132 4.20 4.05 -6.36
C GLU A 132 3.62 4.27 -4.94
N TRP A 133 3.90 5.40 -4.28
CA TRP A 133 3.42 5.69 -2.92
C TRP A 133 1.92 6.02 -2.84
N TRP A 134 1.36 6.62 -3.89
CA TRP A 134 -0.02 7.09 -3.92
C TRP A 134 -1.07 5.96 -3.86
N PRO A 135 -0.97 4.86 -4.64
CA PRO A 135 -1.91 3.74 -4.54
C PRO A 135 -1.90 3.09 -3.14
N LEU A 136 -0.75 3.01 -2.46
CA LEU A 136 -0.67 2.48 -1.09
C LEU A 136 -1.33 3.42 -0.08
N LEU A 137 -1.09 4.73 -0.16
CA LEU A 137 -1.81 5.68 0.69
C LEU A 137 -3.32 5.61 0.45
N ARG A 138 -3.71 5.48 -0.81
CA ARG A 138 -5.11 5.44 -1.21
C ARG A 138 -5.83 4.23 -0.65
N THR A 139 -5.17 3.08 -0.69
CA THR A 139 -5.66 1.79 -0.19
C THR A 139 -5.71 1.81 1.34
N GLY A 140 -4.68 2.36 2.00
CA GLY A 140 -4.66 2.53 3.45
C GLY A 140 -5.80 3.39 3.97
N GLN A 141 -6.10 4.52 3.32
CA GLN A 141 -7.25 5.35 3.67
C GLN A 141 -8.59 4.62 3.53
N LEU A 142 -8.71 3.75 2.52
CA LEU A 142 -9.92 2.97 2.30
C LEU A 142 -10.09 1.92 3.41
N TYR A 143 -9.04 1.18 3.76
CA TYR A 143 -9.09 0.22 4.86
C TYR A 143 -9.35 0.88 6.21
N GLU A 144 -8.76 2.05 6.47
CA GLU A 144 -9.03 2.82 7.69
C GLU A 144 -10.48 3.35 7.76
N LYS A 145 -11.08 3.65 6.61
CA LYS A 145 -12.50 4.01 6.52
C LYS A 145 -13.38 2.79 6.80
N LEU A 146 -13.04 1.64 6.22
CA LEU A 146 -13.78 0.38 6.40
C LEU A 146 -13.65 -0.19 7.82
N SER A 147 -12.53 0.05 8.52
CA SER A 147 -12.35 -0.38 9.91
C SER A 147 -13.22 0.38 10.90
N ARG A 148 -13.81 1.52 10.50
CA ARG A 148 -14.70 2.35 11.32
C ARG A 148 -16.15 2.33 10.82
N MET A 149 -16.43 1.50 9.83
CA MET A 149 -17.75 1.37 9.21
C MET A 149 -18.74 0.72 10.17
N ARG A 150 -19.95 1.26 10.28
CA ARG A 150 -21.03 0.61 11.02
C ARG A 150 -21.51 -0.64 10.27
N VAL A 151 -21.69 -1.76 10.96
CA VAL A 151 -22.23 -2.99 10.38
C VAL A 151 -23.61 -3.27 10.96
N GLU A 152 -24.63 -3.33 10.10
CA GLU A 152 -26.02 -3.64 10.46
C GLU A 152 -26.42 -5.01 9.90
N VAL A 153 -27.08 -5.86 10.69
CA VAL A 153 -27.62 -7.14 10.22
C VAL A 153 -29.12 -7.03 10.02
N ARG A 154 -29.60 -7.27 8.79
CA ARG A 154 -31.04 -7.25 8.46
C ARG A 154 -31.52 -8.63 8.03
N LYS A 155 -32.73 -8.99 8.45
CA LYS A 155 -33.38 -10.21 7.94
C LYS A 155 -33.81 -9.98 6.49
N THR A 156 -33.45 -10.89 5.59
CA THR A 156 -34.02 -10.87 4.24
C THR A 156 -35.48 -11.33 4.32
N ASN A 157 -36.42 -10.43 4.03
CA ASN A 157 -37.80 -10.81 3.71
C ASN A 157 -37.86 -11.01 2.20
N ARG A 158 -37.55 -12.22 1.73
CA ARG A 158 -37.96 -12.61 0.37
C ARG A 158 -39.46 -12.90 0.41
N GLN A 159 -40.24 -12.06 -0.27
CA GLN A 159 -41.59 -12.40 -0.74
C GLN A 159 -41.46 -13.34 -1.95
#